data_AF-A0A9D8J7W4-F1
#
_entry.id   AF-A0A9D8J7W4-F1
#
_cell.length_a   1.000
_cell.length_b   1.000
_cell.length_c   1.000
_cell.angle_alpha   90.00
_cell.angle_beta   90.00
_cell.angle_gamma   90.00
#
_symmetry.space_group_name_H-M   'P 1'
#
loop_
_entity.id
_entity.type
_entity.pdbx_description
1 polymer ?
#
loop_
_entity_poly.entity_id
_entity_poly.type
_entity_poly.pdbx_seq_one_letter_code
_entity_poly.pdbx_strand_id
1 'polypeptide(L)'
;MARLVNISRMLTAMTAFAMAACGMSGNGKGPAGQGGSSIESAFYRAAAATGMSARMMMAVGYLESRLSATNALVNYGKPAGLIGTPPALGRGTIMTQSAFGVPLVSLGLDASKPESLELEAQIDAYAHWLEQQFKEAGVSLSPNPNAAEDKFYWISNLAKVHRRGIDQRRNVQILFARELVQLLNRGFIWQDRRSGAKLELAKEGERLTIEKFPVNGQQWFRLVTPNSGADLGVTPLPLVPVAMTGGTNKPDHIEVIHCPLNLSACLELQTRANDSEVKLAGHYIIPPILPNDAGNDPVLNGIFQVADYSQNLTITDEQGSLKLVDDAIVIVLTGNSGRIQDGSRQPALPNWLTDGQLRGMAQVISNVCTAMSQNNPSVRREECISMGGPKGVRFRHQVDSRPYVWGDIADFDFTIMQGYLTNPGGLSTDVQFDSNSNGRVYQAGESMPLTVLFDSASRILELERLARCPSGRVVWEPVRIAQVRGQTRLTTNEVIHDSGPNRNGEQFFRLRAYGSDGHLVGWTIGNVLLRSYEKDDMFASDRYCGHAG
;
A
#
# COMPACT_ATOMS: atom_id res chain seq x y z
N MET A 1 1.62 -23.46 -84.55
CA MET A 1 1.80 -22.30 -83.65
C MET A 1 3.23 -22.37 -83.12
N ALA A 2 4.19 -21.91 -83.92
CA ALA A 2 5.00 -20.68 -83.73
C ALA A 2 5.90 -20.78 -82.48
N ARG A 3 7.08 -21.41 -82.57
CA ARG A 3 8.42 -20.93 -83.04
C ARG A 3 9.21 -20.12 -81.99
N LEU A 4 10.41 -20.66 -81.67
CA LEU A 4 11.71 -19.96 -81.47
C LEU A 4 11.85 -19.08 -80.21
N VAL A 5 13.01 -18.83 -79.61
CA VAL A 5 14.35 -19.45 -79.55
C VAL A 5 15.09 -18.81 -78.36
N ASN A 6 15.88 -19.64 -77.71
CA ASN A 6 17.11 -19.45 -76.94
C ASN A 6 17.88 -18.10 -76.90
N ILE A 7 18.53 -17.90 -75.73
CA ILE A 7 19.90 -17.39 -75.46
C ILE A 7 20.14 -15.87 -75.29
N SER A 8 20.59 -15.51 -74.06
CA SER A 8 21.82 -14.77 -73.67
C SER A 8 21.53 -13.91 -72.43
N ARG A 9 22.13 -14.11 -71.25
CA ARG A 9 23.54 -14.03 -70.78
C ARG A 9 23.69 -12.83 -69.85
N MET A 10 24.55 -13.03 -68.83
CA MET A 10 25.27 -12.02 -68.03
C MET A 10 24.47 -11.29 -66.94
N LEU A 11 25.03 -10.89 -65.81
CA LEU A 11 26.22 -11.22 -65.01
C LEU A 11 25.97 -10.48 -63.67
N THR A 12 26.63 -10.93 -62.60
CA THR A 12 26.98 -10.23 -61.34
C THR A 12 26.53 -8.78 -61.13
N ALA A 13 25.97 -8.50 -59.93
CA ALA A 13 26.45 -7.43 -59.05
C ALA A 13 25.79 -7.49 -57.66
N MET A 14 26.61 -7.75 -56.65
CA MET A 14 26.41 -7.22 -55.30
C MET A 14 26.47 -5.70 -55.37
N THR A 15 25.50 -4.99 -54.81
CA THR A 15 25.78 -3.71 -54.16
C THR A 15 24.74 -3.37 -53.12
N ALA A 16 25.26 -3.07 -51.93
CA ALA A 16 24.57 -2.45 -50.82
C ALA A 16 23.94 -1.11 -51.23
N PHE A 17 22.75 -0.84 -50.71
CA PHE A 17 22.23 0.51 -50.57
C PHE A 17 22.02 0.80 -49.09
N ALA A 18 22.99 1.50 -48.51
CA ALA A 18 22.73 2.43 -47.43
C ALA A 18 22.79 3.83 -48.06
N MET A 19 21.66 4.55 -48.09
CA MET A 19 21.65 6.01 -47.95
C MET A 19 20.28 6.45 -47.41
N ALA A 20 20.35 7.24 -46.35
CA ALA A 20 19.28 8.03 -45.79
C ALA A 20 18.95 9.21 -46.71
N ALA A 21 17.66 9.58 -46.81
CA ALA A 21 17.19 10.96 -46.90
C ALA A 21 15.67 11.04 -46.75
N CYS A 22 15.26 11.83 -45.75
CA CYS A 22 14.05 12.61 -45.54
C CYS A 22 12.84 12.48 -46.50
N GLY A 23 11.66 12.27 -45.89
CA GLY A 23 10.52 13.17 -46.10
C GLY A 23 9.56 12.84 -47.24
N MET A 24 8.61 11.94 -46.98
CA MET A 24 7.29 12.04 -47.58
C MET A 24 6.20 11.78 -46.53
N SER A 25 5.47 12.85 -46.23
CA SER A 25 4.18 12.87 -45.56
C SER A 25 3.21 11.93 -46.28
N GLY A 26 2.95 10.78 -45.67
CA GLY A 26 1.88 9.87 -46.04
C GLY A 26 0.85 9.83 -44.92
N ASN A 27 -0.25 10.55 -45.11
CA ASN A 27 -1.47 10.47 -44.31
C ASN A 27 -2.06 9.05 -44.41
N GLY A 28 -1.55 8.14 -43.58
CA GLY A 28 -2.18 6.87 -43.27
C GLY A 28 -2.68 6.94 -41.84
N LYS A 29 -3.98 7.25 -41.66
CA LYS A 29 -4.68 7.00 -40.39
C LYS A 29 -4.74 5.48 -40.18
N GLY A 30 -3.66 4.91 -39.67
CA GLY A 30 -3.73 3.64 -38.95
C GLY A 30 -4.64 3.82 -37.73
N PRO A 31 -5.22 2.72 -37.20
CA PRO A 31 -5.95 2.79 -35.94
C PRO A 31 -5.01 3.42 -34.92
N ALA A 32 -5.47 4.45 -34.21
CA ALA A 32 -4.71 5.05 -33.13
C ALA A 32 -4.39 3.94 -32.12
N GLY A 33 -3.18 3.37 -32.23
CA GLY A 33 -2.66 2.46 -31.24
C GLY A 33 -2.66 3.22 -29.92
N GLN A 34 -3.36 2.67 -28.93
CA GLN A 34 -3.13 3.04 -27.55
C GLN A 34 -1.63 2.81 -27.29
N GLY A 35 -0.83 3.86 -27.42
CA GLY A 35 0.60 3.81 -27.10
C GLY A 35 0.73 3.47 -25.63
N GLY A 36 1.43 2.37 -25.33
CA GLY A 36 1.79 2.02 -23.96
C GLY A 36 2.52 3.16 -23.26
N SER A 37 2.46 3.19 -21.92
CA SER A 37 3.12 4.27 -21.16
C SER A 37 4.64 4.28 -21.36
N SER A 38 5.30 5.44 -21.16
CA SER A 38 6.78 5.51 -21.17
C SER A 38 7.39 4.55 -20.15
N ILE A 39 6.74 4.43 -18.99
CA ILE A 39 7.07 3.52 -17.89
C ILE A 39 6.98 2.06 -18.33
N GLU A 40 5.90 1.68 -19.01
CA GLU A 40 5.74 0.34 -19.58
C GLU A 40 6.88 -0.01 -20.54
N SER A 41 7.17 0.93 -21.45
CA SER A 41 8.27 0.78 -22.40
C SER A 41 9.63 0.66 -21.71
N ALA A 42 9.86 1.39 -20.61
CA ALA A 42 11.07 1.29 -19.81
C ALA A 42 11.25 -0.12 -19.23
N PHE A 43 10.20 -0.70 -18.63
CA PHE A 43 10.28 -2.08 -18.11
C PHE A 43 10.61 -3.11 -19.20
N TYR A 44 9.99 -3.01 -20.39
CA TYR A 44 10.27 -3.94 -21.47
C TYR A 44 11.67 -3.78 -22.06
N ARG A 45 12.18 -2.54 -22.19
CA ARG A 45 13.57 -2.29 -22.60
C ARG A 45 14.57 -2.84 -21.59
N ALA A 46 14.37 -2.55 -20.30
CA ALA A 46 15.24 -3.01 -19.22
C ALA A 46 15.28 -4.55 -19.14
N ALA A 47 14.11 -5.19 -19.29
CA ALA A 47 13.97 -6.64 -19.37
C ALA A 47 14.71 -7.24 -20.57
N ALA A 48 14.57 -6.65 -21.75
CA ALA A 48 15.26 -7.11 -22.96
C ALA A 48 16.79 -6.98 -22.84
N ALA A 49 17.28 -5.95 -22.17
CA ALA A 49 18.71 -5.70 -21.99
C ALA A 49 19.38 -6.67 -21.00
N THR A 50 18.67 -7.06 -19.94
CA THR A 50 19.25 -7.80 -18.79
C THR A 50 18.75 -9.25 -18.69
N GLY A 51 17.77 -9.64 -19.52
CA GLY A 51 17.11 -10.94 -19.43
C GLY A 51 16.19 -11.09 -18.20
N MET A 52 15.92 -10.01 -17.46
CA MET A 52 15.02 -10.02 -16.31
C MET A 52 13.55 -9.99 -16.74
N SER A 53 12.63 -10.49 -15.91
CA SER A 53 11.20 -10.49 -16.23
C SER A 53 10.57 -9.12 -15.97
N ALA A 54 10.11 -8.44 -17.03
CA ALA A 54 9.37 -7.17 -16.94
C ALA A 54 8.17 -7.27 -15.99
N ARG A 55 7.41 -8.36 -16.08
CA ARG A 55 6.25 -8.65 -15.22
C ARG A 55 6.61 -8.65 -13.74
N MET A 56 7.71 -9.31 -13.38
CA MET A 56 8.18 -9.39 -11.99
C MET A 56 8.72 -8.05 -11.50
N MET A 57 9.45 -7.31 -12.34
CA MET A 57 9.95 -5.97 -12.00
C MET A 57 8.79 -4.98 -11.79
N MET A 58 7.77 -4.99 -12.65
CA MET A 58 6.55 -4.20 -12.48
C MET A 58 5.84 -4.53 -11.17
N ALA A 59 5.70 -5.82 -10.84
CA ALA A 59 5.09 -6.26 -9.59
C ALA A 59 5.85 -5.73 -8.36
N VAL A 60 7.20 -5.81 -8.36
CA VAL A 60 8.01 -5.27 -7.25
C VAL A 60 7.89 -3.75 -7.15
N GLY A 61 8.04 -3.01 -8.26
CA GLY A 61 7.92 -1.56 -8.24
C GLY A 61 6.55 -1.08 -7.76
N TYR A 62 5.48 -1.81 -8.13
CA TYR A 62 4.15 -1.52 -7.63
C TYR A 62 3.96 -1.89 -6.15
N LEU A 63 4.52 -3.02 -5.72
CA LEU A 63 4.47 -3.44 -4.31
C LEU A 63 5.17 -2.41 -3.42
N GLU A 64 6.41 -2.02 -3.77
CA GLU A 64 7.27 -1.17 -2.95
C GLU A 64 6.85 0.31 -2.94
N SER A 65 6.51 0.88 -4.10
CA SER A 65 6.24 2.32 -4.22
C SER A 65 4.95 2.67 -4.95
N ARG A 66 4.15 1.69 -5.39
CA ARG A 66 3.03 1.90 -6.34
C ARG A 66 3.49 2.58 -7.64
N LEU A 67 4.72 2.27 -8.08
CA LEU A 67 5.34 2.89 -9.25
C LEU A 67 5.43 4.41 -9.11
N SER A 68 5.70 4.88 -7.89
CA SER A 68 6.04 6.28 -7.66
C SER A 68 7.55 6.43 -7.75
N ALA A 69 8.01 7.45 -8.46
CA ALA A 69 9.43 7.81 -8.53
C ALA A 69 9.98 8.28 -7.15
N THR A 70 9.09 8.65 -6.23
CA THR A 70 9.41 9.01 -4.84
C THR A 70 9.85 7.81 -4.02
N ASN A 71 10.71 8.03 -3.03
CA ASN A 71 11.29 6.99 -2.19
C ASN A 71 10.24 6.01 -1.62
N ALA A 72 10.52 4.70 -1.68
CA ALA A 72 9.66 3.67 -1.10
C ALA A 72 9.51 3.82 0.44
N LEU A 73 10.56 4.31 1.09
CA LEU A 73 10.56 4.81 2.47
C LEU A 73 10.92 6.31 2.46
N VAL A 74 10.00 7.18 2.87
CA VAL A 74 10.27 8.60 3.08
C VAL A 74 10.40 8.83 4.58
N ASN A 75 11.58 9.25 5.05
CA ASN A 75 11.74 9.72 6.42
C ASN A 75 11.42 11.20 6.54
N TYR A 76 10.79 11.56 7.66
CA TYR A 76 10.55 12.93 8.07
C TYR A 76 11.66 13.45 8.96
N GLY A 77 12.18 14.62 8.63
CA GLY A 77 12.82 15.50 9.59
C GLY A 77 11.90 16.68 9.88
N LYS A 78 11.88 17.11 11.15
CA LYS A 78 11.22 18.25 11.81
C LYS A 78 10.41 19.23 10.92
N PRO A 79 9.24 19.70 11.39
CA PRO A 79 8.54 20.80 10.74
C PRO A 79 9.52 21.96 10.55
N ALA A 80 9.64 22.44 9.30
CA ALA A 80 10.30 23.69 9.03
C ALA A 80 9.64 24.73 9.94
N GLY A 81 10.43 25.37 10.80
CA GLY A 81 9.96 26.47 11.62
C GLY A 81 9.25 27.49 10.74
N LEU A 82 8.13 28.01 11.26
CA LEU A 82 7.38 29.15 10.75
C LEU A 82 8.27 30.15 9.98
N ILE A 83 7.88 30.41 8.73
CA ILE A 83 8.25 31.54 7.86
C ILE A 83 9.73 31.97 7.92
N GLY A 84 10.49 31.61 6.87
CA GLY A 84 11.73 32.31 6.50
C GLY A 84 13.03 31.54 6.70
N THR A 85 13.01 30.38 7.35
CA THR A 85 14.16 29.47 7.34
C THR A 85 13.93 28.36 6.31
N PRO A 86 14.83 28.15 5.32
CA PRO A 86 14.76 26.97 4.48
C PRO A 86 14.75 25.74 5.39
N PRO A 87 14.00 24.67 5.05
CA PRO A 87 14.02 23.44 5.83
C PRO A 87 15.48 23.08 5.99
N ALA A 88 15.98 23.14 7.24
CA ALA A 88 17.26 22.59 7.55
C ALA A 88 17.08 21.11 7.27
N LEU A 89 17.46 20.69 6.05
CA LEU A 89 17.65 19.31 5.64
C LEU A 89 18.43 18.68 6.77
N GLY A 90 17.71 18.01 7.67
CA GLY A 90 18.31 17.27 8.75
C GLY A 90 19.27 16.31 8.07
N ARG A 91 20.56 16.52 8.30
CA ARG A 91 21.63 15.62 7.89
C ARG A 91 21.32 14.28 8.53
N GLY A 92 20.63 13.45 7.77
CA GLY A 92 20.15 12.15 8.15
C GLY A 92 19.97 11.33 6.88
N THR A 93 20.65 10.21 6.83
CA THR A 93 21.05 9.38 5.68
C THR A 93 19.89 8.66 4.95
N ILE A 94 18.64 9.09 5.09
CA ILE A 94 17.46 8.36 4.56
C ILE A 94 16.78 9.11 3.39
N MET A 95 17.57 9.88 2.63
CA MET A 95 17.17 10.50 1.36
C MET A 95 17.36 9.60 0.12
N THR A 96 17.72 8.31 0.26
CA THR A 96 18.29 7.56 -0.87
C THR A 96 17.58 6.24 -1.23
N GLN A 97 16.28 6.02 -0.97
CA GLN A 97 15.62 4.79 -1.48
C GLN A 97 14.96 5.01 -2.85
N SER A 98 15.07 4.01 -3.72
CA SER A 98 14.38 3.99 -5.01
C SER A 98 12.91 3.58 -4.89
N ALA A 99 12.18 3.65 -5.99
CA ALA A 99 10.85 3.12 -6.24
C ALA A 99 10.74 1.60 -6.01
N PHE A 100 11.88 0.91 -5.91
CA PHE A 100 11.98 -0.54 -5.73
C PHE A 100 12.38 -0.93 -4.30
N GLY A 101 12.39 -0.01 -3.34
CA GLY A 101 12.77 -0.33 -1.95
C GLY A 101 14.26 -0.59 -1.74
N VAL A 102 15.08 -0.43 -2.79
CA VAL A 102 16.54 -0.58 -2.77
C VAL A 102 17.19 0.81 -2.70
N PRO A 103 18.27 1.02 -1.92
CA PRO A 103 18.98 2.29 -1.94
C PRO A 103 19.45 2.69 -3.35
N LEU A 104 19.23 3.93 -3.77
CA LEU A 104 19.71 4.53 -5.02
C LEU A 104 21.21 4.27 -5.23
N VAL A 105 22.01 4.43 -4.17
CA VAL A 105 23.46 4.14 -4.23
C VAL A 105 23.76 2.68 -4.58
N SER A 106 22.96 1.73 -4.09
CA SER A 106 23.08 0.31 -4.43
C SER A 106 22.66 0.03 -5.87
N LEU A 107 21.82 0.89 -6.44
CA LEU A 107 21.48 0.88 -7.87
C LEU A 107 22.50 1.66 -8.73
N GLY A 108 23.54 2.24 -8.15
CA GLY A 108 24.49 3.09 -8.86
C GLY A 108 23.93 4.48 -9.25
N LEU A 109 22.85 4.91 -8.62
CA LEU A 109 22.18 6.19 -8.86
C LEU A 109 22.61 7.26 -7.86
N ASP A 110 22.69 8.50 -8.32
CA ASP A 110 23.10 9.66 -7.53
C ASP A 110 21.89 10.50 -7.12
N ALA A 111 21.55 10.47 -5.83
CA ALA A 111 20.38 11.18 -5.30
C ALA A 111 20.45 12.72 -5.48
N SER A 112 21.64 13.28 -5.77
CA SER A 112 21.79 14.71 -6.06
C SER A 112 21.39 15.10 -7.48
N LYS A 113 21.20 14.11 -8.38
CA LYS A 113 20.91 14.32 -9.80
C LYS A 113 19.44 14.10 -10.11
N PRO A 114 18.71 15.09 -10.66
CA PRO A 114 17.28 14.96 -10.97
C PRO A 114 16.94 13.76 -11.87
N GLU A 115 17.79 13.44 -12.85
CA GLU A 115 17.61 12.31 -13.75
C GLU A 115 17.65 10.95 -13.03
N SER A 116 18.40 10.84 -11.93
CA SER A 116 18.46 9.63 -11.11
C SER A 116 17.19 9.39 -10.30
N LEU A 117 16.39 10.45 -10.13
CA LEU A 117 15.11 10.40 -9.42
C LEU A 117 13.95 10.08 -10.36
N GLU A 118 14.17 10.00 -11.68
CA GLU A 118 13.14 9.59 -12.63
C GLU A 118 12.86 8.09 -12.55
N LEU A 119 11.59 7.70 -12.69
CA LEU A 119 11.19 6.30 -12.56
C LEU A 119 11.80 5.43 -13.65
N GLU A 120 11.90 5.94 -14.88
CA GLU A 120 12.55 5.26 -16.00
C GLU A 120 14.02 4.91 -15.70
N ALA A 121 14.78 5.88 -15.16
CA ALA A 121 16.18 5.66 -14.77
C ALA A 121 16.30 4.62 -13.65
N GLN A 122 15.39 4.67 -12.67
CA GLN A 122 15.34 3.69 -11.58
C GLN A 122 14.97 2.29 -12.07
N ILE A 123 14.09 2.15 -13.08
CA ILE A 123 13.74 0.86 -13.70
C ILE A 123 14.96 0.22 -14.35
N ASP A 124 15.68 0.99 -15.17
CA ASP A 124 16.86 0.49 -15.89
C ASP A 124 17.95 0.06 -14.89
N ALA A 125 18.23 0.90 -13.89
CA ALA A 125 19.22 0.61 -12.86
C ALA A 125 18.84 -0.61 -11.99
N TYR A 126 17.56 -0.74 -11.64
CA TYR A 126 17.06 -1.88 -10.89
C TYR A 126 17.19 -3.20 -11.65
N ALA A 127 16.95 -3.21 -12.96
CA ALA A 127 17.12 -4.41 -13.78
C ALA A 127 18.58 -4.88 -13.82
N HIS A 128 19.53 -3.95 -13.99
CA HIS A 128 20.96 -4.25 -14.00
C HIS A 128 21.43 -4.74 -12.62
N TRP A 129 20.93 -4.11 -11.56
CA TRP A 129 21.20 -4.54 -10.19
C TRP A 129 20.71 -5.97 -9.95
N LEU A 130 19.46 -6.30 -10.34
CA LEU A 130 18.93 -7.66 -10.21
C LEU A 130 19.76 -8.70 -10.94
N GLU A 131 20.13 -8.42 -12.20
CA GLU A 131 21.00 -9.30 -12.99
C GLU A 131 22.31 -9.58 -12.26
N GLN A 132 22.97 -8.54 -11.76
CA GLN A 132 24.20 -8.68 -10.98
C GLN A 132 23.97 -9.53 -9.72
N GLN A 133 22.90 -9.24 -8.97
CA GLN A 133 22.60 -9.95 -7.72
C GLN A 133 22.31 -11.44 -7.94
N PHE A 134 21.67 -11.81 -9.04
CA PHE A 134 21.42 -13.21 -9.39
C PHE A 134 22.65 -13.91 -9.94
N LYS A 135 23.47 -13.22 -10.75
CA LYS A 135 24.74 -13.74 -11.25
C LYS A 135 25.71 -14.04 -10.10
N GLU A 136 25.85 -13.14 -9.14
CA GLU A 136 26.66 -13.33 -7.93
C GLU A 136 26.16 -14.51 -7.07
N ALA A 137 24.85 -14.73 -7.02
CA ALA A 137 24.24 -15.85 -6.29
C ALA A 137 24.26 -17.17 -7.06
N GLY A 138 24.75 -17.21 -8.30
CA GLY A 138 24.70 -18.39 -9.17
C GLY A 138 23.28 -18.82 -9.56
N VAL A 139 22.32 -17.89 -9.55
CA VAL A 139 20.91 -18.14 -9.84
C VAL A 139 20.62 -17.81 -11.30
N SER A 140 20.00 -18.76 -12.02
CA SER A 140 19.49 -18.55 -13.38
C SER A 140 17.97 -18.68 -13.37
N LEU A 141 17.26 -17.64 -13.81
CA LEU A 141 15.80 -17.60 -13.83
C LEU A 141 15.29 -17.50 -15.27
N SER A 142 14.13 -18.10 -15.55
CA SER A 142 13.46 -17.96 -16.85
C SER A 142 12.96 -16.52 -17.04
N PRO A 143 13.25 -15.82 -18.15
CA PRO A 143 12.75 -14.46 -18.37
C PRO A 143 11.20 -14.38 -18.42
N ASN A 144 10.54 -15.50 -18.76
CA ASN A 144 9.09 -15.61 -18.89
C ASN A 144 8.56 -16.70 -17.94
N PRO A 145 8.32 -16.39 -16.65
CA PRO A 145 7.87 -17.36 -15.67
C PRO A 145 6.39 -17.70 -15.84
N ASN A 146 6.09 -18.67 -16.71
CA ASN A 146 4.72 -19.12 -16.97
C ASN A 146 4.29 -20.26 -16.05
N ALA A 147 5.20 -21.20 -15.76
CA ALA A 147 4.96 -22.33 -14.87
C ALA A 147 4.99 -21.91 -13.39
N ALA A 148 4.26 -22.65 -12.54
CA ALA A 148 4.22 -22.39 -11.10
C ALA A 148 5.61 -22.48 -10.44
N GLU A 149 6.44 -23.42 -10.91
CA GLU A 149 7.82 -23.58 -10.45
C GLU A 149 8.71 -22.37 -10.80
N ASP A 150 8.67 -21.89 -12.04
CA ASP A 150 9.42 -20.69 -12.45
C ASP A 150 9.00 -19.47 -11.62
N LYS A 151 7.69 -19.30 -11.41
CA LYS A 151 7.14 -18.21 -10.58
C LYS A 151 7.62 -18.33 -9.14
N PHE A 152 7.63 -19.53 -8.56
CA PHE A 152 8.18 -19.79 -7.24
C PHE A 152 9.67 -19.37 -7.15
N TYR A 153 10.50 -19.78 -8.12
CA TYR A 153 11.92 -19.42 -8.11
C TYR A 153 12.14 -17.91 -8.25
N TRP A 154 11.37 -17.23 -9.09
CA TRP A 154 11.40 -15.76 -9.16
C TRP A 154 11.05 -15.12 -7.82
N ILE A 155 9.88 -15.47 -7.28
CA ILE A 155 9.35 -14.84 -6.07
C ILE A 155 10.28 -15.06 -4.88
N SER A 156 10.79 -16.29 -4.70
CA SER A 156 11.70 -16.60 -3.59
C SER A 156 13.06 -15.91 -3.72
N ASN A 157 13.62 -15.80 -4.94
CA ASN A 157 14.89 -15.11 -5.14
C ASN A 157 14.76 -13.59 -5.03
N LEU A 158 13.66 -13.00 -5.52
CA LEU A 158 13.36 -11.58 -5.27
C LEU A 158 13.25 -11.30 -3.77
N ALA A 159 12.52 -12.13 -3.02
CA ALA A 159 12.41 -11.98 -1.57
C ALA A 159 13.77 -12.06 -0.87
N LYS A 160 14.61 -13.03 -1.23
CA LYS A 160 15.96 -13.15 -0.70
C LYS A 160 16.80 -11.91 -1.00
N VAL A 161 16.74 -11.38 -2.22
CA VAL A 161 17.55 -10.25 -2.67
C VAL A 161 17.10 -8.92 -2.06
N HIS A 162 15.79 -8.69 -1.94
CA HIS A 162 15.24 -7.47 -1.33
C HIS A 162 15.39 -7.44 0.19
N ARG A 163 15.25 -8.60 0.84
CA ARG A 163 15.26 -8.71 2.30
C ARG A 163 16.46 -9.55 2.76
N ARG A 164 17.64 -9.31 2.18
CA ARG A 164 18.92 -9.97 2.56
C ARG A 164 19.26 -9.71 4.04
N GLY A 165 19.91 -10.69 4.67
CA GLY A 165 20.37 -10.60 6.07
C GLY A 165 20.51 -11.96 6.75
N ILE A 166 20.81 -11.95 8.05
CA ILE A 166 20.92 -13.14 8.91
C ILE A 166 19.61 -13.94 8.85
N ASP A 167 19.69 -15.28 8.86
CA ASP A 167 18.60 -16.30 8.78
C ASP A 167 17.31 -16.01 9.59
N GLN A 168 17.47 -15.10 10.52
CA GLN A 168 16.54 -14.46 11.42
C GLN A 168 15.53 -13.49 10.75
N ARG A 169 15.75 -13.03 9.50
CA ARG A 169 14.77 -12.26 8.69
C ARG A 169 13.89 -13.10 7.76
N ARG A 170 13.92 -14.43 7.90
CA ARG A 170 13.16 -15.36 7.05
C ARG A 170 11.67 -15.05 6.98
N ASN A 171 11.04 -14.66 8.09
CA ASN A 171 9.62 -14.28 8.09
C ASN A 171 9.37 -13.03 7.23
N VAL A 172 10.26 -12.04 7.25
CA VAL A 172 10.13 -10.84 6.39
C VAL A 172 10.22 -11.22 4.90
N GLN A 173 11.13 -12.12 4.53
CA GLN A 173 11.26 -12.65 3.17
C GLN A 173 10.00 -13.40 2.72
N ILE A 174 9.47 -14.29 3.57
CA ILE A 174 8.26 -15.05 3.28
C ILE A 174 7.06 -14.12 3.07
N LEU A 175 6.94 -13.09 3.90
CA LEU A 175 5.82 -12.15 3.80
C LEU A 175 5.90 -11.29 2.56
N PHE A 176 7.08 -10.79 2.21
CA PHE A 176 7.29 -10.11 0.95
C PHE A 176 6.92 -11.00 -0.25
N ALA A 177 7.33 -12.28 -0.21
CA ALA A 177 6.97 -13.25 -1.24
C ALA A 177 5.45 -13.50 -1.33
N ARG A 178 4.76 -13.60 -0.19
CA ARG A 178 3.30 -13.77 -0.15
C ARG A 178 2.56 -12.53 -0.67
N GLU A 179 3.05 -11.34 -0.34
CA GLU A 179 2.54 -10.08 -0.90
C GLU A 179 2.70 -10.03 -2.44
N LEU A 180 3.83 -10.50 -2.97
CA LEU A 180 4.02 -10.64 -4.41
C LEU A 180 3.06 -11.64 -5.05
N VAL A 181 2.84 -12.81 -4.43
CA VAL A 181 1.85 -13.80 -4.91
C VAL A 181 0.45 -13.17 -4.95
N GLN A 182 0.06 -12.46 -3.89
CA GLN A 182 -1.23 -11.77 -3.83
C GLN A 182 -1.37 -10.71 -4.92
N LEU A 183 -0.32 -9.90 -5.14
CA LEU A 183 -0.31 -8.88 -6.18
C LEU A 183 -0.41 -9.48 -7.59
N LEU A 184 0.30 -10.58 -7.88
CA LEU A 184 0.22 -11.28 -9.16
C LEU A 184 -1.18 -11.87 -9.39
N ASN A 185 -1.79 -12.48 -8.37
CA ASN A 185 -3.14 -13.01 -8.44
C ASN A 185 -4.21 -11.94 -8.66
N ARG A 186 -4.04 -10.76 -8.05
CA ARG A 186 -4.98 -9.63 -8.19
C ARG A 186 -4.77 -8.85 -9.49
N GLY A 187 -3.53 -8.74 -9.93
CA GLY A 187 -3.12 -7.76 -10.94
C GLY A 187 -3.31 -6.32 -10.46
N PHE A 188 -3.00 -5.37 -11.33
CA PHE A 188 -3.33 -3.95 -11.11
C PHE A 188 -3.45 -3.19 -12.42
N ILE A 189 -4.17 -2.08 -12.39
CA ILE A 189 -4.10 -1.03 -13.40
C ILE A 189 -3.54 0.20 -12.69
N TRP A 190 -2.46 0.75 -13.23
CA TRP A 190 -1.83 1.98 -12.78
C TRP A 190 -1.96 3.02 -13.89
N GLN A 191 -2.07 4.29 -13.51
CA GLN A 191 -2.16 5.39 -14.46
C GLN A 191 -1.09 6.43 -14.12
N ASP A 192 -0.27 6.76 -15.11
CA ASP A 192 0.73 7.81 -14.99
C ASP A 192 0.04 9.16 -14.83
N ARG A 193 0.42 9.90 -13.79
CA ARG A 193 -0.08 11.24 -13.53
C ARG A 193 0.32 12.24 -14.62
N ARG A 194 1.50 12.07 -15.24
CA ARG A 194 2.03 13.01 -16.24
C ARG A 194 1.37 12.81 -17.59
N SER A 195 1.42 11.58 -18.12
CA SER A 195 0.89 11.28 -19.45
C SER A 195 -0.58 10.87 -19.46
N GLY A 196 -1.15 10.46 -18.33
CA GLY A 196 -2.46 9.83 -18.26
C GLY A 196 -2.48 8.40 -18.86
N ALA A 197 -1.35 7.89 -19.33
CA ALA A 197 -1.23 6.55 -19.90
C ALA A 197 -1.39 5.48 -18.82
N LYS A 198 -1.92 4.33 -19.21
CA LYS A 198 -2.15 3.21 -18.30
C LYS A 198 -1.05 2.17 -18.44
N LEU A 199 -0.69 1.55 -17.33
CA LEU A 199 0.10 0.34 -17.24
C LEU A 199 -0.78 -0.71 -16.58
N GLU A 200 -0.87 -1.90 -17.16
CA GLU A 200 -1.61 -3.01 -16.59
C GLU A 200 -0.69 -4.19 -16.30
N LEU A 201 -0.73 -4.66 -15.06
CA LEU A 201 -0.28 -6.00 -14.72
C LEU A 201 -1.51 -6.89 -14.72
N ALA A 202 -1.69 -7.66 -15.79
CA ALA A 202 -2.79 -8.62 -15.88
C ALA A 202 -2.72 -9.62 -14.71
N LYS A 203 -3.88 -9.91 -14.11
CA LYS A 203 -3.99 -10.95 -13.09
C LYS A 203 -3.58 -12.32 -13.63
N GLU A 204 -3.09 -13.19 -12.75
CA GLU A 204 -2.80 -14.57 -13.14
C GLU A 204 -4.05 -15.28 -13.67
N GLY A 205 -3.91 -15.93 -14.83
CA GLY A 205 -5.02 -16.66 -15.46
C GLY A 205 -5.48 -17.85 -14.59
N GLU A 206 -4.52 -18.55 -14.01
CA GLU A 206 -4.76 -19.53 -12.95
C GLU A 206 -4.19 -18.99 -11.64
N ARG A 207 -5.02 -18.97 -10.58
CA ARG A 207 -4.61 -18.52 -9.25
C ARG A 207 -3.40 -19.31 -8.76
N LEU A 208 -2.35 -18.58 -8.38
CA LEU A 208 -1.18 -19.08 -7.67
C LEU A 208 -1.59 -19.33 -6.22
N THR A 209 -1.52 -20.57 -5.79
CA THR A 209 -1.66 -20.94 -4.39
C THR A 209 -0.38 -21.62 -3.94
N ILE A 210 -0.04 -21.50 -2.66
CA ILE A 210 1.22 -22.03 -2.13
C ILE A 210 1.28 -23.55 -2.32
N GLU A 211 0.14 -24.24 -2.26
CA GLU A 211 -0.01 -25.69 -2.43
C GLU A 211 0.33 -26.16 -3.86
N LYS A 212 0.25 -25.25 -4.86
CA LYS A 212 0.63 -25.55 -6.24
C LYS A 212 2.13 -25.40 -6.51
N PHE A 213 2.90 -24.86 -5.56
CA PHE A 213 4.35 -24.81 -5.69
C PHE A 213 4.99 -26.17 -5.44
N PRO A 214 6.22 -26.40 -5.92
CA PRO A 214 6.97 -27.62 -5.59
C PRO A 214 7.14 -27.78 -4.07
N VAL A 215 7.35 -29.01 -3.58
CA VAL A 215 7.34 -29.34 -2.15
C VAL A 215 8.34 -28.49 -1.34
N ASN A 216 9.54 -28.24 -1.88
CA ASN A 216 10.51 -27.33 -1.28
C ASN A 216 10.00 -25.89 -1.20
N GLY A 217 9.24 -25.42 -2.18
CA GLY A 217 8.59 -24.12 -2.18
C GLY A 217 7.48 -24.01 -1.14
N GLN A 218 6.64 -25.04 -1.03
CA GLN A 218 5.63 -25.12 0.03
C GLN A 218 6.27 -24.99 1.42
N GLN A 219 7.39 -25.68 1.64
CA GLN A 219 8.14 -25.61 2.90
C GLN A 219 8.82 -24.25 3.10
N TRP A 220 9.34 -23.64 2.04
CA TRP A 220 9.98 -22.32 2.11
C TRP A 220 8.99 -21.24 2.55
N PHE A 221 7.75 -21.28 2.04
CA PHE A 221 6.67 -20.35 2.38
C PHE A 221 6.08 -20.52 3.79
N ARG A 222 6.50 -21.52 4.57
CA ARG A 222 6.05 -21.69 5.96
C ARG A 222 6.73 -20.66 6.86
N LEU A 223 5.94 -19.86 7.54
CA LEU A 223 6.45 -18.96 8.59
C LEU A 223 7.17 -19.75 9.67
N VAL A 224 8.24 -19.17 10.18
CA VAL A 224 8.94 -19.66 11.36
C VAL A 224 8.22 -19.10 12.58
N THR A 225 7.39 -19.94 13.19
CA THR A 225 6.67 -19.63 14.43
C THR A 225 7.18 -20.54 15.56
N PRO A 226 7.46 -20.03 16.76
CA PRO A 226 7.75 -20.88 17.90
C PRO A 226 6.49 -21.65 18.30
N ASN A 227 6.67 -22.84 18.88
CA ASN A 227 5.57 -23.54 19.55
C ASN A 227 5.18 -22.72 20.78
N SER A 228 4.13 -21.90 20.71
CA SER A 228 3.56 -21.25 21.90
C SER A 228 2.25 -21.93 22.28
N GLY A 229 2.18 -22.47 23.49
CA GLY A 229 0.97 -23.08 24.05
C GLY A 229 -0.07 -22.09 24.60
N ALA A 230 -0.15 -20.86 24.07
CA ALA A 230 -1.10 -19.86 24.54
C ALA A 230 -2.17 -19.58 23.46
N ASP A 231 -3.38 -20.08 23.72
CA ASP A 231 -4.54 -20.08 22.83
C ASP A 231 -5.27 -18.71 22.87
N LEU A 232 -4.57 -17.63 22.46
CA LEU A 232 -5.13 -16.27 22.43
C LEU A 232 -5.66 -15.86 21.05
N GLY A 233 -5.70 -16.77 20.07
CA GLY A 233 -6.04 -16.44 18.69
C GLY A 233 -5.00 -15.53 18.00
N VAL A 234 -3.79 -15.44 18.55
CA VAL A 234 -2.67 -14.64 18.02
C VAL A 234 -1.57 -15.60 17.57
N THR A 235 -0.99 -15.36 16.38
CA THR A 235 0.16 -16.11 15.89
C THR A 235 1.45 -15.45 16.41
N PRO A 236 2.27 -16.11 17.24
CA PRO A 236 3.56 -15.56 17.61
C PRO A 236 4.47 -15.57 16.39
N LEU A 237 5.03 -14.41 16.11
CA LEU A 237 5.98 -14.18 15.04
C LEU A 237 7.20 -13.49 15.65
N PRO A 238 7.96 -14.16 16.53
CA PRO A 238 9.12 -13.55 17.16
C PRO A 238 10.06 -13.09 16.05
N LEU A 239 10.29 -11.80 16.03
CA LEU A 239 11.38 -11.25 15.28
C LEU A 239 12.65 -11.46 16.11
N VAL A 240 13.80 -11.56 15.45
CA VAL A 240 15.13 -11.44 16.05
C VAL A 240 15.10 -10.44 17.20
N PRO A 241 15.74 -10.71 18.35
CA PRO A 241 15.81 -9.72 19.41
C PRO A 241 16.33 -8.41 18.86
N VAL A 242 15.41 -7.45 18.70
CA VAL A 242 15.72 -6.02 18.70
C VAL A 242 16.54 -5.82 19.95
N ALA A 243 17.72 -5.20 19.84
CA ALA A 243 18.63 -4.98 20.95
C ALA A 243 17.84 -4.60 22.20
N MET A 244 17.66 -5.58 23.09
CA MET A 244 16.73 -5.48 24.20
C MET A 244 17.30 -4.42 25.12
N THR A 245 16.68 -3.25 25.14
CA THR A 245 17.04 -2.21 26.09
C THR A 245 16.64 -2.73 27.46
N GLY A 246 17.61 -2.83 28.38
CA GLY A 246 17.35 -3.32 29.74
C GLY A 246 16.19 -2.57 30.40
N GLY A 247 15.31 -3.31 31.08
CA GLY A 247 14.09 -2.77 31.68
C GLY A 247 12.92 -3.74 31.53
N THR A 248 11.85 -3.53 32.31
CA THR A 248 10.60 -4.28 32.19
C THR A 248 9.48 -3.28 31.93
N ASN A 249 8.78 -3.44 30.82
CA ASN A 249 7.62 -2.62 30.45
C ASN A 249 6.53 -2.82 31.51
N LYS A 250 5.95 -1.72 31.98
CA LYS A 250 4.84 -1.72 32.94
C LYS A 250 3.65 -1.00 32.30
N PRO A 251 2.97 -1.65 31.35
CA PRO A 251 1.94 -0.98 30.58
C PRO A 251 0.77 -0.55 31.47
N ASP A 252 0.30 0.68 31.27
CA ASP A 252 -0.91 1.21 31.88
C ASP A 252 -1.94 1.74 30.87
N HIS A 253 -1.57 1.79 29.58
CA HIS A 253 -2.42 2.13 28.46
C HIS A 253 -2.03 1.40 27.16
N ILE A 254 -2.82 1.57 26.11
CA ILE A 254 -2.55 1.03 24.76
C ILE A 254 -2.31 2.17 23.79
N GLU A 255 -1.26 2.07 22.97
CA GLU A 255 -0.99 3.01 21.88
C GLU A 255 -1.21 2.32 20.52
N VAL A 256 -2.09 2.88 19.70
CA VAL A 256 -2.37 2.40 18.34
C VAL A 256 -1.75 3.36 17.34
N ILE A 257 -0.85 2.83 16.51
CA ILE A 257 -0.13 3.57 15.47
C ILE A 257 -0.30 2.89 14.12
N HIS A 258 -0.02 3.63 13.04
CA HIS A 258 -0.07 3.14 11.67
C HIS A 258 1.29 3.13 10.99
N CYS A 259 1.58 2.03 10.30
CA CYS A 259 2.66 1.93 9.34
C CYS A 259 2.06 1.94 7.91
N PRO A 260 2.29 3.00 7.10
CA PRO A 260 1.67 3.21 5.80
C PRO A 260 2.28 2.38 4.66
N LEU A 261 2.87 1.23 4.99
CA LEU A 261 3.54 0.34 4.06
C LEU A 261 2.89 -1.04 4.07
N ASN A 262 3.35 -1.93 3.20
CA ASN A 262 2.95 -3.33 3.27
C ASN A 262 3.57 -3.99 4.51
N LEU A 263 3.01 -5.13 4.91
CA LEU A 263 3.39 -5.83 6.13
C LEU A 263 4.89 -6.17 6.16
N SER A 264 5.44 -6.66 5.05
CA SER A 264 6.87 -7.02 5.00
C SER A 264 7.79 -5.82 5.26
N ALA A 265 7.48 -4.66 4.70
CA ALA A 265 8.24 -3.44 4.91
C ALA A 265 8.10 -2.89 6.34
N CYS A 266 6.89 -2.96 6.92
CA CYS A 266 6.66 -2.58 8.32
C CYS A 266 7.44 -3.47 9.29
N LEU A 267 7.46 -4.78 9.06
CA LEU A 267 8.26 -5.71 9.86
C LEU A 267 9.76 -5.46 9.68
N GLU A 268 10.19 -5.12 8.47
CA GLU A 268 11.59 -4.73 8.25
C GLU A 268 11.97 -3.55 9.15
N LEU A 269 11.15 -2.50 9.19
CA LEU A 269 11.37 -1.33 10.06
C LEU A 269 11.45 -1.70 11.55
N GLN A 270 10.67 -2.69 12.00
CA GLN A 270 10.74 -3.17 13.38
C GLN A 270 12.06 -3.90 13.69
N THR A 271 12.65 -4.59 12.71
CA THR A 271 13.91 -5.34 12.88
C THR A 271 15.19 -4.55 12.58
N ARG A 272 15.09 -3.24 12.33
CA ARG A 272 16.26 -2.40 12.09
C ARG A 272 17.00 -2.11 13.41
N ALA A 273 18.33 -2.04 13.32
CA ALA A 273 19.20 -1.73 14.46
C ALA A 273 18.90 -0.33 15.04
N ASN A 274 19.39 -0.05 16.25
CA ASN A 274 19.07 1.18 17.01
C ASN A 274 19.60 2.48 16.39
N ASP A 275 20.40 2.39 15.33
CA ASP A 275 20.96 3.49 14.55
C ASP A 275 20.04 4.00 13.43
N SER A 276 18.87 3.37 13.23
CA SER A 276 17.88 3.86 12.26
C SER A 276 17.14 5.10 12.76
N GLU A 277 17.01 6.14 11.94
CA GLU A 277 16.32 7.40 12.29
C GLU A 277 14.81 7.24 12.48
N VAL A 278 14.21 6.19 11.92
CA VAL A 278 12.79 5.86 12.10
C VAL A 278 12.62 4.44 12.62
N LYS A 279 11.79 4.31 13.68
CA LYS A 279 11.39 3.04 14.29
C LYS A 279 9.89 3.02 14.52
N LEU A 280 9.26 1.91 14.15
CA LEU A 280 7.85 1.63 14.43
C LEU A 280 7.74 0.23 15.04
N ALA A 281 8.35 0.05 16.21
CA ALA A 281 8.26 -1.23 16.91
C ALA A 281 6.87 -1.39 17.54
N GLY A 282 6.24 -2.56 17.33
CA GLY A 282 4.99 -2.95 17.97
C GLY A 282 5.15 -4.18 18.84
N HIS A 283 4.25 -4.36 19.79
CA HIS A 283 4.03 -5.66 20.45
C HIS A 283 3.16 -6.54 19.57
N TYR A 284 2.15 -5.91 18.96
CA TYR A 284 1.23 -6.54 18.02
C TYR A 284 1.27 -5.84 16.67
N ILE A 285 1.19 -6.63 15.60
CA ILE A 285 1.01 -6.15 14.24
C ILE A 285 -0.29 -6.73 13.67
N ILE A 286 -1.09 -5.85 13.07
CA ILE A 286 -2.39 -6.20 12.50
C ILE A 286 -2.40 -5.78 11.02
N PRO A 287 -2.29 -6.73 10.08
CA PRO A 287 -2.32 -6.42 8.66
C PRO A 287 -3.75 -6.18 8.14
N PRO A 288 -3.88 -5.72 6.89
CA PRO A 288 -5.17 -5.68 6.22
C PRO A 288 -5.68 -7.12 6.04
N ILE A 289 -6.70 -7.51 6.81
CA ILE A 289 -7.37 -8.81 6.65
C ILE A 289 -8.47 -8.59 5.61
N LEU A 290 -8.29 -9.18 4.44
CA LEU A 290 -9.27 -9.12 3.35
C LEU A 290 -10.25 -10.29 3.48
N PRO A 291 -11.55 -10.08 3.19
CA PRO A 291 -12.52 -11.17 3.13
C PRO A 291 -12.06 -12.27 2.16
N ASN A 292 -12.27 -13.53 2.53
CA ASN A 292 -11.92 -14.72 1.72
C ASN A 292 -12.61 -14.72 0.34
N ASP A 293 -13.64 -13.90 0.15
CA ASP A 293 -14.47 -13.84 -1.05
C ASP A 293 -13.85 -13.05 -2.20
N ALA A 294 -12.70 -12.40 -2.00
CA ALA A 294 -11.99 -11.66 -3.06
C ALA A 294 -11.06 -12.54 -3.92
N GLY A 295 -11.06 -13.87 -3.73
CA GLY A 295 -10.16 -14.77 -4.46
C GLY A 295 -8.67 -14.56 -4.17
N ASN A 296 -8.34 -13.85 -3.09
CA ASN A 296 -6.98 -13.58 -2.65
C ASN A 296 -6.69 -14.39 -1.39
N ASP A 297 -5.63 -15.19 -1.40
CA ASP A 297 -5.10 -15.74 -0.15
C ASP A 297 -4.59 -14.55 0.67
N PRO A 298 -5.08 -14.36 1.91
CA PRO A 298 -4.55 -13.32 2.76
C PRO A 298 -3.06 -13.60 2.98
N VAL A 299 -2.24 -12.56 2.92
CA VAL A 299 -0.78 -12.66 3.18
C VAL A 299 -0.54 -13.43 4.48
N LEU A 300 -1.40 -13.17 5.48
CA LEU A 300 -1.54 -13.97 6.68
C LEU A 300 -2.98 -14.03 7.19
N ASN A 301 -3.32 -15.17 7.79
CA ASN A 301 -4.56 -15.36 8.55
C ASN A 301 -4.33 -14.91 10.00
N GLY A 302 -4.76 -13.70 10.35
CA GLY A 302 -4.87 -13.25 11.74
C GLY A 302 -3.88 -12.19 12.20
N ILE A 303 -3.70 -12.11 13.52
CA ILE A 303 -2.92 -11.11 14.25
C ILE A 303 -1.55 -11.68 14.62
N PHE A 304 -0.50 -10.83 14.65
CA PHE A 304 0.85 -11.23 15.05
C PHE A 304 1.24 -10.62 16.38
N GLN A 305 1.74 -11.46 17.30
CA GLN A 305 2.54 -11.00 18.42
C GLN A 305 4.01 -11.07 18.00
N VAL A 306 4.64 -9.91 17.92
CA VAL A 306 6.02 -9.76 17.44
C VAL A 306 7.01 -9.47 18.57
N ALA A 307 6.51 -8.96 19.70
CA ALA A 307 7.25 -8.79 20.94
C ALA A 307 6.36 -9.13 22.15
N ASP A 308 6.98 -9.56 23.24
CA ASP A 308 6.27 -9.79 24.51
C ASP A 308 5.90 -8.44 25.15
N TYR A 309 4.72 -8.32 25.76
CA TYR A 309 4.24 -7.07 26.36
C TYR A 309 5.12 -6.55 27.52
N SER A 310 5.98 -7.40 28.09
CA SER A 310 6.97 -7.03 29.11
C SER A 310 8.22 -6.36 28.54
N GLN A 311 8.39 -6.36 27.21
CA GLN A 311 9.56 -5.79 26.55
C GLN A 311 9.35 -4.31 26.28
N ASN A 312 10.38 -3.49 26.56
CA ASN A 312 10.40 -2.10 26.15
C ASN A 312 10.57 -2.01 24.64
N LEU A 313 9.90 -1.06 24.00
CA LEU A 313 9.99 -0.82 22.55
C LEU A 313 10.51 0.58 22.26
N THR A 314 11.03 0.79 21.05
CA THR A 314 11.38 2.14 20.58
C THR A 314 10.51 2.49 19.39
N ILE A 315 9.84 3.65 19.47
CA ILE A 315 9.05 4.22 18.38
C ILE A 315 9.56 5.61 18.04
N THR A 316 9.33 6.07 16.82
CA THR A 316 9.50 7.47 16.45
C THR A 316 8.31 8.27 16.96
N ASP A 317 8.55 9.34 17.71
CA ASP A 317 7.53 10.25 18.20
C ASP A 317 7.06 11.25 17.12
N GLU A 318 6.13 12.12 17.49
CA GLU A 318 5.55 13.13 16.60
C GLU A 318 6.58 14.20 16.15
N GLN A 319 7.67 14.34 16.90
CA GLN A 319 8.77 15.26 16.60
C GLN A 319 9.85 14.61 15.72
N GLY A 320 9.67 13.34 15.35
CA GLY A 320 10.64 12.57 14.58
C GLY A 320 11.82 12.06 15.41
N SER A 321 11.74 12.08 16.74
CA SER A 321 12.77 11.58 17.64
C SER A 321 12.45 10.16 18.09
N LEU A 322 13.49 9.38 18.43
CA LEU A 322 13.29 8.04 18.98
C LEU A 322 12.86 8.14 20.45
N LYS A 323 11.69 7.58 20.77
CA LYS A 323 11.10 7.49 22.10
C LYS A 323 11.12 6.03 22.57
N LEU A 324 11.63 5.78 23.78
CA LEU A 324 11.44 4.52 24.47
C LEU A 324 10.01 4.45 25.03
N VAL A 325 9.35 3.33 24.80
CA VAL A 325 8.02 3.00 25.33
C VAL A 325 8.21 1.91 26.37
N ASP A 326 7.96 2.27 27.63
CA ASP A 326 8.10 1.43 28.82
C ASP A 326 6.85 1.46 29.73
N ASP A 327 5.79 2.14 29.27
CA ASP A 327 4.51 2.34 29.95
C ASP A 327 3.28 1.97 29.09
N ALA A 328 3.47 1.41 27.89
CA ALA A 328 2.38 1.14 26.96
C ALA A 328 2.52 -0.18 26.19
N ILE A 329 1.38 -0.74 25.78
CA ILE A 329 1.33 -1.76 24.74
C ILE A 329 1.06 -1.09 23.39
N VAL A 330 2.05 -1.16 22.51
CA VAL A 330 1.98 -0.66 21.13
C VAL A 330 1.35 -1.68 20.18
N ILE A 331 0.28 -1.28 19.50
CA ILE A 331 -0.37 -2.01 18.40
C ILE A 331 -0.10 -1.25 17.09
N VAL A 332 0.46 -1.94 16.10
CA VAL A 332 0.77 -1.36 14.79
C VAL A 332 -0.22 -1.89 13.75
N LEU A 333 -1.05 -1.00 13.23
CA LEU A 333 -1.84 -1.26 12.03
C LEU A 333 -0.93 -1.11 10.81
N THR A 334 -0.90 -2.11 9.92
CA THR A 334 -0.13 -2.03 8.67
C THR A 334 -1.06 -1.95 7.47
N GLY A 335 -0.60 -1.32 6.40
CA GLY A 335 -1.38 -1.19 5.18
C GLY A 335 -0.98 0.06 4.41
N ASN A 336 -0.85 -0.09 3.09
CA ASN A 336 -0.41 0.99 2.22
C ASN A 336 -1.50 2.07 2.08
N SER A 337 -1.49 3.06 2.98
CA SER A 337 -2.38 4.22 2.92
C SER A 337 -1.85 5.33 2.00
N GLY A 338 -0.61 5.22 1.53
CA GLY A 338 0.09 6.26 0.79
C GLY A 338 1.53 6.42 1.26
N ARG A 339 2.30 7.29 0.61
CA ARG A 339 3.54 7.82 1.17
C ARG A 339 3.24 9.16 1.75
N ILE A 340 3.76 9.41 2.93
CA ILE A 340 3.67 10.75 3.47
C ILE A 340 4.94 11.45 2.93
N GLN A 341 4.78 12.61 2.28
CA GLN A 341 5.84 13.49 1.79
C GLN A 341 5.51 14.95 2.19
N ASP A 342 6.46 15.65 2.81
CA ASP A 342 6.33 17.07 3.21
C ASP A 342 5.02 17.37 3.97
N GLY A 343 4.65 16.50 4.90
CA GLY A 343 3.41 16.64 5.68
C GLY A 343 2.12 16.25 4.96
N SER A 344 2.20 15.84 3.69
CA SER A 344 1.05 15.48 2.85
C SER A 344 1.07 14.00 2.45
N ARG A 345 -0.09 13.39 2.27
CA ARG A 345 -0.18 11.98 1.84
C ARG A 345 -0.34 11.87 0.32
N GLN A 346 0.55 11.12 -0.33
CA GLN A 346 0.61 10.95 -1.79
C GLN A 346 1.03 9.52 -2.20
N PRO A 347 0.24 8.84 -3.06
CA PRO A 347 -1.20 9.03 -3.22
C PRO A 347 -1.94 8.83 -1.88
N ALA A 348 -3.13 9.40 -1.73
CA ALA A 348 -4.07 9.06 -0.67
C ALA A 348 -4.83 7.78 -1.06
N LEU A 349 -4.65 6.71 -0.28
CA LEU A 349 -5.26 5.40 -0.53
C LEU A 349 -6.08 4.96 0.67
N PRO A 350 -7.37 5.34 0.76
CA PRO A 350 -8.19 5.08 1.95
C PRO A 350 -8.61 3.61 2.11
N ASN A 351 -8.53 2.80 1.05
CA ASN A 351 -8.90 1.38 1.06
C ASN A 351 -7.93 0.47 1.84
N TRP A 352 -6.96 1.05 2.54
CA TRP A 352 -5.96 0.31 3.32
C TRP A 352 -6.56 -0.28 4.60
N LEU A 353 -7.52 0.42 5.21
CA LEU A 353 -8.18 0.03 6.45
C LEU A 353 -9.38 -0.87 6.14
N THR A 354 -9.42 -2.07 6.72
CA THR A 354 -10.47 -3.06 6.45
C THR A 354 -11.27 -3.40 7.71
N ASP A 355 -12.51 -3.85 7.53
CA ASP A 355 -13.34 -4.38 8.62
C ASP A 355 -12.61 -5.49 9.39
N GLY A 356 -12.01 -6.45 8.69
CA GLY A 356 -11.24 -7.54 9.32
C GLY A 356 -10.06 -7.04 10.14
N GLN A 357 -9.35 -6.00 9.69
CA GLN A 357 -8.27 -5.38 10.44
C GLN A 357 -8.78 -4.71 11.72
N LEU A 358 -9.93 -4.02 11.67
CA LEU A 358 -10.53 -3.38 12.85
C LEU A 358 -11.11 -4.38 13.85
N ARG A 359 -11.72 -5.48 13.40
CA ARG A 359 -12.13 -6.60 14.28
C ARG A 359 -10.91 -7.21 14.97
N GLY A 360 -9.85 -7.45 14.21
CA GLY A 360 -8.58 -7.94 14.76
C GLY A 360 -8.03 -7.00 15.83
N MET A 361 -8.02 -5.69 15.57
CA MET A 361 -7.59 -4.67 16.53
C MET A 361 -8.44 -4.67 17.81
N ALA A 362 -9.76 -4.67 17.68
CA ALA A 362 -10.65 -4.69 18.84
C ALA A 362 -10.48 -5.97 19.68
N GLN A 363 -10.29 -7.12 19.03
CA GLN A 363 -10.01 -8.38 19.73
C GLN A 363 -8.69 -8.32 20.51
N VAL A 364 -7.62 -7.80 19.91
CA VAL A 364 -6.33 -7.61 20.59
C VAL A 364 -6.48 -6.69 21.78
N ILE A 365 -7.12 -5.53 21.60
CA ILE A 365 -7.32 -4.55 22.67
C ILE A 365 -8.10 -5.18 23.82
N SER A 366 -9.18 -5.90 23.54
CA SER A 366 -9.97 -6.60 24.55
C SER A 366 -9.12 -7.63 25.32
N ASN A 367 -8.34 -8.45 24.61
CA ASN A 367 -7.46 -9.46 25.21
C ASN A 367 -6.36 -8.82 26.07
N VAL A 368 -5.71 -7.79 25.55
CA VAL A 368 -4.65 -7.04 26.22
C VAL A 368 -5.18 -6.36 27.47
N CYS A 369 -6.32 -5.66 27.40
CA CYS A 369 -6.94 -5.03 28.58
C CYS A 369 -7.31 -6.07 29.65
N THR A 370 -7.73 -7.28 29.24
CA THR A 370 -7.94 -8.40 30.17
C THR A 370 -6.65 -8.71 30.92
N ALA A 371 -5.56 -8.97 30.19
CA ALA A 371 -4.27 -9.35 30.75
C ALA A 371 -3.68 -8.24 31.63
N MET A 372 -3.75 -6.99 31.17
CA MET A 372 -3.30 -5.81 31.93
C MET A 372 -4.06 -5.66 33.24
N SER A 373 -5.39 -5.82 33.24
CA SER A 373 -6.19 -5.71 34.47
C SER A 373 -5.90 -6.81 35.50
N GLN A 374 -5.45 -7.99 35.04
CA GLN A 374 -5.05 -9.09 35.92
C GLN A 374 -3.65 -8.88 36.51
N ASN A 375 -2.73 -8.31 35.72
CA ASN A 375 -1.32 -8.18 36.09
C ASN A 375 -0.98 -6.82 36.72
N ASN A 376 -1.80 -5.78 36.51
CA ASN A 376 -1.60 -4.44 37.00
C ASN A 376 -2.88 -3.96 37.72
N PRO A 377 -2.93 -3.98 39.06
CA PRO A 377 -4.10 -3.56 39.84
C PRO A 377 -4.54 -2.12 39.61
N SER A 378 -3.68 -1.29 39.00
CA SER A 378 -4.00 0.09 38.69
C SER A 378 -4.80 0.26 37.39
N VAL A 379 -4.94 -0.79 36.57
CA VAL A 379 -5.65 -0.77 35.29
C VAL A 379 -6.99 -1.49 35.44
N ARG A 380 -8.10 -0.77 35.23
CA ARG A 380 -9.42 -1.39 35.13
C ARG A 380 -9.71 -1.70 33.67
N ARG A 381 -10.36 -2.84 33.41
CA ARG A 381 -10.67 -3.30 32.05
C ARG A 381 -11.51 -2.27 31.29
N GLU A 382 -12.54 -1.73 31.93
CA GLU A 382 -13.49 -0.78 31.34
C GLU A 382 -12.80 0.53 30.96
N GLU A 383 -11.91 1.02 31.83
CA GLU A 383 -11.09 2.20 31.56
C GLU A 383 -10.08 1.94 30.44
N CYS A 384 -9.51 0.74 30.38
CA CYS A 384 -8.54 0.35 29.35
C CYS A 384 -9.14 0.31 27.94
N ILE A 385 -10.38 -0.16 27.79
CA ILE A 385 -11.05 -0.24 26.48
C ILE A 385 -11.54 1.14 26.00
N SER A 386 -11.66 2.12 26.90
CA SER A 386 -12.15 3.46 26.54
C SER A 386 -11.16 4.21 25.62
N MET A 387 -11.68 4.91 24.61
CA MET A 387 -10.85 5.75 23.73
C MET A 387 -10.49 7.07 24.42
N GLY A 388 -9.22 7.49 24.33
CA GLY A 388 -8.78 8.82 24.76
C GLY A 388 -8.65 9.00 26.28
N GLY A 389 -8.94 7.97 27.08
CA GLY A 389 -8.73 7.99 28.52
C GLY A 389 -7.23 7.93 28.90
N PRO A 390 -6.85 8.39 30.12
CA PRO A 390 -5.46 8.33 30.58
C PRO A 390 -4.87 6.92 30.58
N LYS A 391 -5.69 5.91 30.89
CA LYS A 391 -5.32 4.49 30.89
C LYS A 391 -5.97 3.69 29.76
N GLY A 392 -6.57 4.40 28.81
CA GLY A 392 -7.37 3.83 27.73
C GLY A 392 -6.58 3.55 26.46
N VAL A 393 -7.29 3.39 25.36
CA VAL A 393 -6.72 3.28 24.02
C VAL A 393 -6.43 4.67 23.45
N ARG A 394 -5.17 4.92 23.10
CA ARG A 394 -4.71 6.15 22.47
C ARG A 394 -4.39 5.90 21.01
N PHE A 395 -5.09 6.59 20.12
CA PHE A 395 -4.87 6.50 18.68
C PHE A 395 -4.04 7.69 18.22
N ARG A 396 -2.87 7.41 17.62
CA ARG A 396 -2.08 8.46 17.00
C ARG A 396 -2.74 8.85 15.68
N HIS A 397 -3.09 10.12 15.54
CA HIS A 397 -3.78 10.64 14.36
C HIS A 397 -3.41 12.10 14.14
N GLN A 398 -3.48 12.55 12.89
CA GLN A 398 -3.25 13.95 12.53
C GLN A 398 -4.31 14.85 13.15
N VAL A 399 -3.89 15.78 14.02
CA VAL A 399 -4.77 16.75 14.70
C VAL A 399 -4.72 18.08 13.94
N ASP A 400 -5.88 18.67 13.64
CA ASP A 400 -6.00 20.00 13.01
C ASP A 400 -5.22 20.14 11.68
N SER A 401 -4.66 21.32 11.41
CA SER A 401 -3.88 21.64 10.20
C SER A 401 -2.41 21.19 10.29
N ARG A 402 -2.05 20.33 11.26
CA ARG A 402 -0.65 19.88 11.42
C ARG A 402 -0.25 18.92 10.30
N PRO A 403 1.02 18.91 9.84
CA PRO A 403 1.55 17.88 8.95
C PRO A 403 1.28 16.45 9.46
N TYR A 404 1.01 15.51 8.55
CA TYR A 404 1.07 14.09 8.89
C TYR A 404 2.50 13.70 9.33
N VAL A 405 2.59 12.85 10.36
CA VAL A 405 3.86 12.32 10.89
C VAL A 405 3.84 10.80 10.99
N TRP A 406 5.00 10.18 11.23
CA TRP A 406 5.09 8.73 11.39
C TRP A 406 4.23 8.20 12.54
N GLY A 407 3.52 7.11 12.27
CA GLY A 407 2.60 6.50 13.21
C GLY A 407 1.18 7.09 13.17
N ASP A 408 0.94 8.23 12.51
CA ASP A 408 -0.40 8.78 12.33
C ASP A 408 -1.27 7.80 11.54
N ILE A 409 -2.42 7.45 12.10
CA ILE A 409 -3.45 6.67 11.41
C ILE A 409 -4.07 7.52 10.32
N ALA A 410 -3.75 7.17 9.07
CA ALA A 410 -4.34 7.80 7.91
C ALA A 410 -5.86 7.55 7.87
N ASP A 411 -6.65 8.56 7.50
CA ASP A 411 -8.12 8.46 7.44
C ASP A 411 -8.77 8.08 8.79
N PHE A 412 -8.11 8.45 9.91
CA PHE A 412 -8.64 8.22 11.25
C PHE A 412 -10.06 8.78 11.38
N ASP A 413 -10.98 7.92 11.81
CA ASP A 413 -12.36 8.28 12.08
C ASP A 413 -12.77 7.71 13.44
N PHE A 414 -13.02 8.62 14.39
CA PHE A 414 -13.36 8.24 15.75
C PHE A 414 -14.61 7.34 15.81
N THR A 415 -15.62 7.63 14.99
CA THR A 415 -16.89 6.88 15.03
C THR A 415 -16.72 5.44 14.57
N ILE A 416 -15.89 5.22 13.55
CA ILE A 416 -15.54 3.88 13.07
C ILE A 416 -14.74 3.14 14.14
N MET A 417 -13.66 3.73 14.65
CA MET A 417 -12.80 3.09 15.65
C MET A 417 -13.57 2.73 16.92
N GLN A 418 -14.39 3.66 17.42
CA GLN A 418 -15.22 3.45 18.61
C GLN A 418 -16.22 2.31 18.41
N GLY A 419 -16.83 2.20 17.23
CA GLY A 419 -17.79 1.14 16.91
C GLY A 419 -17.21 -0.26 17.12
N TYR A 420 -15.99 -0.51 16.65
CA TYR A 420 -15.32 -1.82 16.84
C TYR A 420 -14.83 -2.03 18.28
N LEU A 421 -14.42 -0.99 18.99
CA LEU A 421 -14.04 -1.13 20.41
C LEU A 421 -15.25 -1.50 21.27
N THR A 422 -16.43 -0.96 20.96
CA THR A 422 -17.68 -1.32 21.66
C THR A 422 -18.22 -2.68 21.24
N ASN A 423 -17.93 -3.11 20.01
CA ASN A 423 -18.35 -4.40 19.49
C ASN A 423 -17.19 -5.12 18.80
N PRO A 424 -16.34 -5.85 19.58
CA PRO A 424 -15.18 -6.56 19.02
C PRO A 424 -15.56 -7.67 18.04
N GLY A 425 -16.79 -8.19 18.15
CA GLY A 425 -17.36 -9.13 17.18
C GLY A 425 -17.59 -8.49 15.81
N GLY A 426 -17.50 -7.16 15.72
CA GLY A 426 -17.66 -6.31 14.55
C GLY A 426 -19.03 -5.63 14.48
N LEU A 427 -19.22 -4.81 13.45
CA LEU A 427 -20.46 -4.05 13.31
C LEU A 427 -21.63 -4.95 12.89
N SER A 428 -22.85 -4.49 13.16
CA SER A 428 -24.05 -5.32 13.04
C SER A 428 -24.54 -5.58 11.61
N THR A 429 -24.05 -4.84 10.61
CA THR A 429 -24.38 -5.05 9.20
C THR A 429 -23.18 -4.85 8.29
N ASP A 430 -23.11 -5.69 7.25
CA ASP A 430 -22.25 -5.45 6.11
C ASP A 430 -22.88 -4.43 5.16
N VAL A 431 -22.10 -3.43 4.79
CA VAL A 431 -22.47 -2.40 3.83
C VAL A 431 -21.54 -2.52 2.64
N GLN A 432 -22.07 -2.44 1.42
CA GLN A 432 -21.26 -2.59 0.21
C GLN A 432 -21.75 -1.72 -0.95
N PHE A 433 -20.81 -1.25 -1.77
CA PHE A 433 -21.13 -0.69 -3.08
C PHE A 433 -21.40 -1.82 -4.07
N ASP A 434 -22.59 -1.82 -4.68
CA ASP A 434 -22.96 -2.78 -5.72
C ASP A 434 -22.09 -2.56 -6.96
N SER A 435 -21.31 -3.58 -7.34
CA SER A 435 -20.28 -3.52 -8.36
C SER A 435 -20.75 -3.90 -9.76
N ASN A 436 -22.07 -4.02 -9.99
CA ASN A 436 -22.69 -4.50 -11.23
C ASN A 436 -22.32 -3.75 -12.52
N SER A 437 -21.61 -2.61 -12.47
CA SER A 437 -21.06 -1.94 -13.65
C SER A 437 -19.67 -2.47 -13.99
N ASN A 438 -19.53 -3.17 -15.12
CA ASN A 438 -18.24 -3.53 -15.71
C ASN A 438 -17.37 -2.27 -15.91
N GLY A 439 -16.46 -2.02 -14.97
CA GLY A 439 -15.36 -1.05 -15.11
C GLY A 439 -15.26 0.00 -14.02
N ARG A 440 -16.34 0.38 -13.31
CA ARG A 440 -16.35 1.57 -12.41
C ARG A 440 -15.64 2.79 -13.04
N VAL A 441 -15.74 2.95 -14.37
CA VAL A 441 -15.12 4.03 -15.11
C VAL A 441 -16.20 4.88 -15.76
N TYR A 442 -16.18 6.19 -15.51
CA TYR A 442 -17.18 7.14 -15.98
C TYR A 442 -16.51 8.29 -16.75
N GLN A 443 -17.25 8.96 -17.64
CA GLN A 443 -16.82 10.26 -18.15
C GLN A 443 -17.05 11.32 -17.08
N ALA A 444 -16.13 12.29 -16.95
CA ALA A 444 -16.35 13.45 -16.10
C ALA A 444 -17.61 14.20 -16.54
N GLY A 445 -18.45 14.59 -15.59
CA GLY A 445 -19.76 15.21 -15.83
C GLY A 445 -20.89 14.23 -16.18
N GLU A 446 -20.60 12.93 -16.32
CA GLU A 446 -21.63 11.89 -16.45
C GLU A 446 -22.31 11.62 -15.10
N SER A 447 -23.60 11.28 -15.15
CA SER A 447 -24.33 10.78 -13.98
C SER A 447 -23.82 9.39 -13.59
N MET A 448 -23.24 9.28 -12.40
CA MET A 448 -22.70 8.03 -11.86
C MET A 448 -23.67 7.39 -10.87
N PRO A 449 -24.35 6.28 -11.24
CA PRO A 449 -25.22 5.58 -10.33
C PRO A 449 -24.40 4.81 -9.28
N LEU A 450 -24.28 5.36 -8.09
CA LEU A 450 -23.73 4.68 -6.92
C LEU A 450 -24.87 3.94 -6.21
N THR A 451 -24.89 2.63 -6.43
CA THR A 451 -25.80 1.73 -5.71
C THR A 451 -25.10 1.19 -4.48
N VAL A 452 -25.77 1.27 -3.34
CA VAL A 452 -25.30 0.76 -2.05
C VAL A 452 -26.29 -0.24 -1.49
N LEU A 453 -25.75 -1.31 -0.90
CA LEU A 453 -26.50 -2.39 -0.25
C LEU A 453 -26.20 -2.33 1.25
N PHE A 454 -27.24 -2.50 2.06
CA PHE A 454 -27.19 -2.40 3.53
C PHE A 454 -28.32 -3.21 4.16
N ASP A 455 -28.23 -3.50 5.46
CA ASP A 455 -29.33 -4.17 6.18
C ASP A 455 -30.51 -3.24 6.46
N SER A 456 -31.72 -3.81 6.43
CA SER A 456 -32.99 -3.19 6.80
C SER A 456 -33.05 -2.54 8.20
N ALA A 457 -32.12 -2.90 9.09
CA ALA A 457 -31.94 -2.30 10.41
C ALA A 457 -31.38 -0.86 10.33
N SER A 458 -30.71 -0.50 9.24
CA SER A 458 -30.18 0.85 9.02
C SER A 458 -31.30 1.90 8.98
N ARG A 459 -31.00 3.10 9.48
CA ARG A 459 -31.92 4.25 9.51
C ARG A 459 -31.35 5.46 8.81
N ILE A 460 -30.05 5.68 8.92
CA ILE A 460 -29.38 6.81 8.29
C ILE A 460 -28.21 6.27 7.48
N LEU A 461 -28.11 6.73 6.24
CA LEU A 461 -26.96 6.51 5.37
C LEU A 461 -26.27 7.84 5.11
N GLU A 462 -24.97 7.88 5.31
CA GLU A 462 -24.13 9.03 4.99
C GLU A 462 -23.09 8.61 3.96
N LEU A 463 -23.24 9.15 2.75
CA LEU A 463 -22.29 9.00 1.65
C LEU A 463 -21.35 10.21 1.69
N GLU A 464 -20.06 9.93 1.76
CA GLU A 464 -18.98 10.90 1.79
C GLU A 464 -18.03 10.66 0.63
N ARG A 465 -17.29 11.70 0.25
CA ARG A 465 -16.27 11.65 -0.79
C ARG A 465 -14.94 12.11 -0.21
N LEU A 466 -13.86 11.42 -0.55
CA LEU A 466 -12.52 11.85 -0.16
C LEU A 466 -12.09 13.03 -1.03
N ALA A 467 -11.73 14.13 -0.40
CA ALA A 467 -11.23 15.33 -1.05
C ALA A 467 -9.91 15.79 -0.41
N ARG A 468 -9.17 16.64 -1.14
CA ARG A 468 -7.88 17.17 -0.68
C ARG A 468 -8.02 18.65 -0.32
N CYS A 469 -7.43 19.07 0.77
CA CYS A 469 -7.34 20.46 1.19
C CYS A 469 -6.15 21.17 0.53
N PRO A 470 -6.13 22.52 0.48
CA PRO A 470 -4.98 23.28 -0.01
C PRO A 470 -3.68 22.96 0.73
N SER A 471 -3.79 22.62 2.03
CA SER A 471 -2.67 22.17 2.88
C SER A 471 -2.10 20.79 2.49
N GLY A 472 -2.72 20.06 1.57
CA GLY A 472 -2.34 18.70 1.19
C GLY A 472 -2.91 17.61 2.10
N ARG A 473 -3.59 17.96 3.20
CA ARG A 473 -4.41 17.04 4.02
C ARG A 473 -5.57 16.49 3.18
N VAL A 474 -6.06 15.29 3.49
CA VAL A 474 -7.30 14.78 2.92
C VAL A 474 -8.39 14.67 3.98
N VAL A 475 -9.64 14.84 3.54
CA VAL A 475 -10.82 14.88 4.40
C VAL A 475 -11.98 14.17 3.70
N TRP A 476 -12.89 13.61 4.48
CA TRP A 476 -14.14 13.04 3.99
C TRP A 476 -15.22 14.13 4.03
N GLU A 477 -15.73 14.50 2.86
CA GLU A 477 -16.81 15.49 2.73
C GLU A 477 -18.15 14.78 2.51
N PRO A 478 -19.18 15.07 3.31
CA PRO A 478 -20.53 14.55 3.09
C PRO A 478 -21.06 15.00 1.73
N VAL A 479 -21.41 14.02 0.89
CA VAL A 479 -22.08 14.22 -0.40
C VAL A 479 -23.59 14.14 -0.21
N ARG A 480 -24.04 13.16 0.58
CA ARG A 480 -25.46 12.89 0.78
C ARG A 480 -25.73 12.25 2.13
N ILE A 481 -26.79 12.69 2.78
CA ILE A 481 -27.37 12.01 3.95
C ILE A 481 -28.79 11.60 3.59
N ALA A 482 -29.11 10.33 3.76
CA ALA A 482 -30.42 9.76 3.45
C ALA A 482 -31.01 9.04 4.66
N GLN A 483 -32.29 9.28 4.93
CA GLN A 483 -33.07 8.49 5.88
C GLN A 483 -33.65 7.28 5.13
N VAL A 484 -33.37 6.08 5.62
CA VAL A 484 -33.81 4.82 5.02
C VAL A 484 -34.63 4.04 6.03
N ARG A 485 -35.79 3.51 5.62
CA ARG A 485 -36.64 2.70 6.50
C ARG A 485 -37.18 1.50 5.74
N GLY A 486 -36.85 0.30 6.20
CA GLY A 486 -37.29 -0.95 5.56
C GLY A 486 -36.73 -1.18 4.15
N GLN A 487 -35.68 -0.45 3.77
CA GLN A 487 -34.96 -0.63 2.52
C GLN A 487 -33.67 -1.39 2.78
N THR A 488 -33.14 -2.06 1.76
CA THR A 488 -31.83 -2.74 1.79
C THR A 488 -30.91 -2.27 0.66
N ARG A 489 -31.39 -1.34 -0.15
CA ARG A 489 -30.71 -0.80 -1.31
C ARG A 489 -31.09 0.66 -1.51
N LEU A 490 -30.09 1.47 -1.85
CA LEU A 490 -30.26 2.85 -2.26
C LEU A 490 -29.39 3.09 -3.48
N THR A 491 -29.94 3.69 -4.53
CA THR A 491 -29.16 4.15 -5.69
C THR A 491 -29.17 5.66 -5.70
N THR A 492 -27.98 6.25 -5.75
CA THR A 492 -27.77 7.69 -5.81
C THR A 492 -27.05 8.02 -7.12
N ASN A 493 -27.36 9.15 -7.72
CA ASN A 493 -26.73 9.59 -8.96
C ASN A 493 -25.85 10.79 -8.62
N GLU A 494 -24.55 10.62 -8.74
CA GLU A 494 -23.56 11.64 -8.43
C GLU A 494 -22.87 12.12 -9.71
N VAL A 495 -22.61 13.42 -9.82
CA VAL A 495 -21.95 14.03 -10.98
C VAL A 495 -20.67 14.68 -10.50
N ILE A 496 -19.52 14.28 -11.07
CA ILE A 496 -18.20 14.78 -10.69
C ILE A 496 -17.41 15.14 -11.94
N HIS A 497 -16.71 16.27 -11.89
CA HIS A 497 -15.91 16.80 -12.99
C HIS A 497 -14.40 16.74 -12.75
N ASP A 498 -13.97 16.74 -11.49
CA ASP A 498 -12.57 16.95 -11.12
C ASP A 498 -11.69 15.69 -11.12
N SER A 499 -10.39 15.92 -10.93
CA SER A 499 -9.33 14.89 -10.93
C SER A 499 -9.19 14.07 -9.64
N GLY A 500 -9.97 14.37 -8.60
CA GLY A 500 -9.99 13.64 -7.33
C GLY A 500 -8.78 13.91 -6.41
N PRO A 501 -8.74 13.30 -5.22
CA PRO A 501 -7.69 13.58 -4.23
C PRO A 501 -6.29 13.17 -4.69
N ASN A 502 -6.17 12.31 -5.69
CA ASN A 502 -4.90 11.84 -6.26
C ASN A 502 -4.51 12.55 -7.57
N ARG A 503 -5.33 13.48 -8.06
CA ARG A 503 -5.14 14.23 -9.30
C ARG A 503 -4.93 13.36 -10.54
N ASN A 504 -5.62 12.23 -10.58
CA ASN A 504 -5.50 11.22 -11.63
C ASN A 504 -6.87 10.68 -12.10
N GLY A 505 -7.97 11.31 -11.67
CA GLY A 505 -9.34 10.89 -11.94
C GLY A 505 -9.88 9.83 -10.98
N GLU A 506 -9.06 9.31 -10.06
CA GLU A 506 -9.52 8.37 -9.05
C GLU A 506 -10.37 9.08 -7.99
N GLN A 507 -11.60 8.61 -7.79
CA GLN A 507 -12.55 9.13 -6.83
C GLN A 507 -12.84 8.07 -5.78
N PHE A 508 -12.86 8.45 -4.51
CA PHE A 508 -13.17 7.56 -3.40
C PHE A 508 -14.43 8.02 -2.68
N PHE A 509 -15.27 7.06 -2.34
CA PHE A 509 -16.50 7.27 -1.60
C PHE A 509 -16.52 6.38 -0.37
N ARG A 510 -16.92 6.95 0.76
CA ARG A 510 -17.16 6.22 2.00
C ARG A 510 -18.65 6.25 2.30
N LEU A 511 -19.21 5.10 2.60
CA LEU A 511 -20.58 4.99 3.09
C LEU A 511 -20.53 4.62 4.56
N ARG A 512 -21.30 5.33 5.39
CA ARG A 512 -21.56 5.01 6.80
C ARG A 512 -23.05 4.76 6.98
N ALA A 513 -23.39 3.66 7.64
CA ALA A 513 -24.77 3.31 7.99
C ALA A 513 -24.94 3.37 9.51
N TYR A 514 -26.02 4.01 9.94
CA TYR A 514 -26.36 4.19 11.36
C TYR A 514 -27.70 3.54 11.69
N GLY A 515 -27.78 2.95 12.88
CA GLY A 515 -28.99 2.36 13.45
C GLY A 515 -29.99 3.40 13.94
N SER A 516 -31.10 2.94 14.52
CA SER A 516 -32.12 3.83 15.12
C SER A 516 -31.66 4.56 16.38
N ASP A 517 -30.65 4.03 17.05
CA ASP A 517 -29.99 4.61 18.23
C ASP A 517 -28.89 5.61 17.85
N GLY A 518 -28.62 5.80 16.55
CA GLY A 518 -27.57 6.68 16.05
C GLY A 518 -26.17 6.07 16.11
N HIS A 519 -26.02 4.81 16.52
CA HIS A 519 -24.73 4.13 16.50
C HIS A 519 -24.38 3.65 15.09
N LEU A 520 -23.07 3.63 14.79
CA LEU A 520 -22.56 3.09 13.52
C LEU A 520 -22.81 1.59 13.47
N VAL A 521 -23.56 1.15 12.47
CA VAL A 521 -23.92 -0.27 12.28
C VAL A 521 -23.19 -0.92 11.11
N GLY A 522 -22.59 -0.13 10.22
CA GLY A 522 -21.75 -0.61 9.12
C GLY A 522 -21.10 0.52 8.34
N TRP A 523 -20.01 0.24 7.63
CA TRP A 523 -19.34 1.19 6.74
C TRP A 523 -18.57 0.47 5.64
N THR A 524 -18.25 1.18 4.57
CA THR A 524 -17.44 0.65 3.48
C THR A 524 -16.83 1.77 2.64
N ILE A 525 -15.79 1.47 1.87
CA ILE A 525 -15.17 2.41 0.93
C ILE A 525 -15.18 1.80 -0.46
N GLY A 526 -15.65 2.60 -1.42
CA GLY A 526 -15.63 2.31 -2.84
C GLY A 526 -14.78 3.32 -3.58
N ASN A 527 -14.35 2.96 -4.78
CA ASN A 527 -13.67 3.87 -5.68
C ASN A 527 -14.18 3.72 -7.11
N VAL A 528 -14.13 4.80 -7.86
CA VAL A 528 -14.41 4.87 -9.31
C VAL A 528 -13.31 5.66 -10.01
N LEU A 529 -13.21 5.51 -11.32
CA LEU A 529 -12.24 6.23 -12.15
C LEU A 529 -12.96 7.15 -13.14
N LEU A 530 -12.54 8.40 -13.22
CA LEU A 530 -13.03 9.35 -14.21
C LEU A 530 -12.10 9.42 -15.43
N ARG A 531 -12.70 9.62 -16.61
CA ARG A 531 -12.00 10.02 -17.84
C ARG A 531 -12.33 11.46 -18.16
N SER A 532 -11.42 12.14 -18.86
CA SER A 532 -11.65 13.51 -19.37
C SER A 532 -11.98 14.53 -18.26
N TYR A 533 -11.42 14.34 -17.06
CA TYR A 533 -11.64 15.21 -15.91
C TYR A 533 -10.93 16.56 -16.03
N GLU A 534 -11.42 17.54 -15.27
CA GLU A 534 -10.80 18.84 -15.09
C GLU A 534 -9.45 18.68 -14.36
N LYS A 535 -8.40 19.26 -14.93
CA LYS A 535 -7.03 19.17 -14.40
C LYS A 535 -6.73 20.22 -13.33
N ASP A 536 -7.60 21.21 -13.17
CA ASP A 536 -7.44 22.26 -12.18
C ASP A 536 -7.57 21.70 -10.77
N ASP A 537 -6.91 22.37 -9.83
CA ASP A 537 -6.93 21.98 -8.42
C ASP A 537 -8.31 22.28 -7.82
N MET A 538 -9.12 21.25 -7.69
CA MET A 538 -10.34 21.26 -6.89
C MET A 538 -10.01 20.80 -5.46
N PHE A 539 -10.19 21.70 -4.51
CA PHE A 539 -10.00 21.41 -3.10
C PHE A 539 -11.33 21.15 -2.39
N ALA A 540 -11.24 20.44 -1.27
CA ALA A 540 -12.35 20.33 -0.32
C ALA A 540 -12.80 21.71 0.16
N SER A 541 -14.06 21.83 0.55
CA SER A 541 -14.61 23.07 1.08
C SER A 541 -13.93 23.48 2.38
N ASP A 542 -13.77 24.79 2.59
CA ASP A 542 -13.05 25.38 3.73
C ASP A 542 -13.56 24.87 5.09
N ARG A 543 -14.87 24.58 5.17
CA ARG A 543 -15.53 24.00 6.34
C ARG A 543 -14.84 22.73 6.86
N TYR A 544 -14.41 21.85 5.95
CA TYR A 544 -13.80 20.57 6.33
C TYR A 544 -12.28 20.63 6.40
N CYS A 545 -11.66 21.64 5.79
CA CYS A 545 -10.21 21.85 5.83
C CYS A 545 -9.68 22.48 7.12
N GLY A 546 -10.57 22.84 8.05
CA GLY A 546 -10.17 23.43 9.33
C GLY A 546 -9.69 24.87 9.22
N HIS A 547 -10.02 25.57 8.13
CA HIS A 547 -9.92 27.03 8.06
C HIS A 547 -11.12 27.64 8.78
N ALA A 548 -11.08 27.64 10.11
CA ALA A 548 -11.82 28.66 10.85
C ALA A 548 -11.13 29.99 10.55
N GLY A 549 -11.84 30.89 9.86
CA GLY A 549 -11.41 32.27 9.68
C GLY A 549 -11.30 33.02 11.00
#